data_AF-A0A965LRS1-F1
#
_entry.id   AF-A0A965LRS1-F1
#
_cell.length_a   1.000
_cell.length_b   1.000
_cell.length_c   1.000
_cell.angle_alpha   90.00
_cell.angle_beta   90.00
_cell.angle_gamma   90.00
#
_symmetry.space_group_name_H-M   'P 1'
#
loop_
_entity.id
_entity.type
_entity.pdbx_description
1 polymer ?
#
loop_
_entity_poly.entity_id
_entity_poly.type
_entity_poly.pdbx_seq_one_letter_code
_entity_poly.pdbx_strand_id
1 'polypeptide(L)'
;MISKGQFVIHVLPRVAWSWEEFVARTPRNSVALDGMVRGGPRLDVANRRFNFDHHDGVVRDATMSTAMQVYVALKGGITQAFGNETVHLWINDTDQDTSHAVWFLLRNADFEGTKSVPHVSRHLAINDKLDVTGGSWPMKLDRRIVRQHVWVFERYTTLRKTGALAVATEAQLEDNLEANLRRLDLFLMNQGEESEPDIRSDILYRGPRFLMADEIGGSEARWHLFSNGMDAFVNVVARRPDGRLVCSIGRRSSYIPFPVMGLYDDLNDAEGLTRETGWGGSDIVGGSSRLLGTGLPIDEIRRIVLRRLAA
;
A
#
# COMPACT_ATOMS: atom_id res chain seq x y z
N MET A 1 -9.66 -17.60 -5.68
CA MET A 1 -10.98 -17.18 -5.14
C MET A 1 -11.25 -17.78 -3.76
N ILE A 2 -11.58 -16.96 -2.76
CA ILE A 2 -11.89 -17.39 -1.37
C ILE A 2 -13.34 -17.04 -1.02
N SER A 3 -14.12 -17.96 -0.45
CA SER A 3 -15.49 -17.69 0.02
C SER A 3 -15.58 -17.72 1.55
N LYS A 4 -16.16 -16.67 2.17
CA LYS A 4 -16.36 -16.56 3.62
C LYS A 4 -17.71 -15.90 3.93
N GLY A 5 -18.69 -16.70 4.37
CA GLY A 5 -20.05 -16.21 4.61
C GLY A 5 -20.65 -15.65 3.32
N GLN A 6 -21.14 -14.40 3.36
CA GLN A 6 -21.67 -13.71 2.17
C GLN A 6 -20.58 -13.13 1.24
N PHE A 7 -19.30 -13.18 1.62
CA PHE A 7 -18.22 -12.54 0.86
C PHE A 7 -17.46 -13.53 -0.02
N VAL A 8 -17.19 -13.11 -1.25
CA VAL A 8 -16.31 -13.80 -2.21
C VAL A 8 -15.15 -12.88 -2.56
N ILE A 9 -13.93 -13.31 -2.28
CA ILE A 9 -12.70 -12.55 -2.51
C ILE A 9 -12.05 -13.03 -3.82
N HIS A 10 -11.81 -12.07 -4.71
CA HIS A 10 -11.14 -12.22 -5.99
C HIS A 10 -9.78 -11.55 -5.90
N VAL A 11 -8.72 -12.34 -5.99
CA VAL A 11 -7.34 -11.84 -5.96
C VAL A 11 -6.82 -11.85 -7.39
N LEU A 12 -6.56 -10.66 -7.95
CA LEU A 12 -6.13 -10.48 -9.33
C LEU A 12 -4.77 -9.77 -9.37
N PRO A 13 -3.66 -10.52 -9.15
CA PRO A 13 -2.34 -9.93 -8.98
C PRO A 13 -1.97 -8.95 -10.12
N ARG A 14 -1.56 -7.74 -9.75
CA ARG A 14 -1.07 -6.70 -10.67
C ARG A 14 -2.10 -6.19 -11.69
N VAL A 15 -3.39 -6.49 -11.50
CA VAL A 15 -4.46 -5.93 -12.33
C VAL A 15 -4.88 -4.57 -11.80
N ALA A 16 -5.07 -3.59 -12.68
CA ALA A 16 -5.66 -2.30 -12.34
C ALA A 16 -6.62 -1.89 -13.47
N TRP A 17 -7.92 -1.89 -13.18
CA TRP A 17 -8.96 -1.55 -14.15
C TRP A 17 -9.27 -0.06 -14.15
N SER A 18 -9.87 0.46 -15.23
CA SER A 18 -10.66 1.68 -15.10
C SER A 18 -11.96 1.41 -14.34
N TRP A 19 -12.63 2.46 -13.89
CA TRP A 19 -13.94 2.31 -13.27
C TRP A 19 -14.98 1.69 -14.23
N GLU A 20 -14.94 2.10 -15.49
CA GLU A 20 -15.86 1.61 -16.52
C GLU A 20 -15.65 0.12 -16.79
N GLU A 21 -14.39 -0.34 -16.80
CA GLU A 21 -14.05 -1.76 -16.87
C GLU A 21 -14.55 -2.52 -15.64
N PHE A 22 -14.39 -1.96 -14.44
CA PHE A 22 -14.88 -2.58 -13.20
C PHE A 22 -16.40 -2.75 -13.23
N VAL A 23 -17.15 -1.72 -13.62
CA VAL A 23 -18.61 -1.79 -13.73
C VAL A 23 -19.07 -2.81 -14.77
N ALA A 24 -18.36 -2.90 -15.90
CA ALA A 24 -18.68 -3.83 -16.98
C ALA A 24 -18.35 -5.29 -16.65
N ARG A 25 -17.26 -5.53 -15.90
CA ARG A 25 -16.75 -6.87 -15.61
C ARG A 25 -17.31 -7.50 -14.34
N THR A 26 -17.84 -6.70 -13.41
CA THR A 26 -18.22 -7.17 -12.08
C THR A 26 -19.73 -7.18 -11.86
N PRO A 27 -20.26 -8.13 -11.07
CA PRO A 27 -21.67 -8.14 -10.72
C PRO A 27 -22.03 -6.96 -9.81
N ARG A 28 -23.33 -6.81 -9.52
CA ARG A 28 -23.80 -5.97 -8.40
C ARG A 28 -23.10 -6.42 -7.10
N ASN A 29 -23.06 -5.54 -6.10
CA ASN A 29 -22.43 -5.81 -4.79
C ASN A 29 -20.92 -6.08 -4.90
N SER A 30 -20.22 -5.28 -5.71
CA SER A 30 -18.78 -5.43 -5.91
C SER A 30 -18.01 -4.30 -5.26
N VAL A 31 -16.98 -4.63 -4.47
CA VAL A 31 -16.09 -3.68 -3.82
C VAL A 31 -14.69 -3.86 -4.37
N ALA A 32 -14.17 -2.86 -5.06
CA ALA A 32 -12.77 -2.75 -5.40
C ALA A 32 -12.01 -2.08 -4.25
N LEU A 33 -10.85 -2.64 -3.90
CA LEU A 33 -9.99 -2.11 -2.87
C LEU A 33 -8.61 -1.82 -3.46
N ASP A 34 -8.07 -0.68 -3.07
CA ASP A 34 -6.65 -0.40 -2.99
C ASP A 34 -5.86 -0.67 -4.27
N GLY A 35 -6.10 0.18 -5.27
CA GLY A 35 -5.43 0.12 -6.56
C GLY A 35 -6.01 -0.91 -7.54
N MET A 36 -7.01 -1.71 -7.14
CA MET A 36 -7.73 -2.59 -8.08
C MET A 36 -8.43 -1.81 -9.20
N VAL A 37 -8.91 -0.60 -8.88
CA VAL A 37 -9.46 0.36 -9.84
C VAL A 37 -8.67 1.66 -9.77
N ARG A 38 -8.28 2.18 -10.94
CA ARG A 38 -7.60 3.46 -11.08
C ARG A 38 -8.53 4.63 -10.78
N GLY A 39 -7.95 5.70 -10.25
CA GLY A 39 -8.66 6.86 -9.71
C GLY A 39 -9.13 6.67 -8.27
N GLY A 40 -9.60 7.77 -7.68
CA GLY A 40 -9.97 7.83 -6.28
C GLY A 40 -11.28 7.11 -5.93
N PRO A 41 -11.77 7.33 -4.69
CA PRO A 41 -13.00 6.71 -4.22
C PRO A 41 -14.19 7.00 -5.14
N ARG A 42 -14.96 5.96 -5.49
CA ARG A 42 -16.11 6.09 -6.40
C ARG A 42 -17.25 5.16 -5.99
N LEU A 43 -18.47 5.67 -6.08
CA LEU A 43 -19.68 4.97 -5.59
C LEU A 43 -20.72 4.87 -6.71
N ASP A 44 -21.22 3.66 -6.96
CA ASP A 44 -22.46 3.38 -7.68
C ASP A 44 -23.43 2.72 -6.68
N VAL A 45 -24.19 3.57 -6.00
CA VAL A 45 -25.12 3.16 -4.94
C VAL A 45 -26.25 2.29 -5.50
N ALA A 46 -26.70 2.53 -6.74
CA ALA A 46 -27.81 1.82 -7.35
C ALA A 46 -27.51 0.32 -7.59
N ASN A 47 -26.26 0.01 -7.95
CA ASN A 47 -25.78 -1.36 -8.11
C ASN A 47 -24.90 -1.86 -6.96
N ARG A 48 -24.69 -1.02 -5.94
CA ARG A 48 -23.84 -1.28 -4.76
C ARG A 48 -22.43 -1.67 -5.17
N ARG A 49 -21.86 -0.89 -6.08
CA ARG A 49 -20.47 -1.01 -6.50
C ARG A 49 -19.65 0.12 -5.91
N PHE A 50 -18.55 -0.20 -5.26
CA PHE A 50 -17.75 0.76 -4.52
C PHE A 50 -16.27 0.57 -4.85
N ASN A 51 -15.56 1.67 -5.12
CA ASN A 51 -14.10 1.71 -5.15
C ASN A 51 -13.63 2.47 -3.92
N PHE A 52 -12.81 1.83 -3.09
CA PHE A 52 -12.06 2.47 -2.02
C PHE A 52 -10.60 2.45 -2.43
N ASP A 53 -10.03 3.62 -2.70
CA ASP A 53 -8.65 3.79 -3.11
C ASP A 53 -8.15 5.17 -2.67
N HIS A 54 -6.84 5.33 -2.56
CA HIS A 54 -6.19 6.59 -2.24
C HIS A 54 -4.91 6.83 -3.06
N HIS A 55 -4.65 6.00 -4.07
CA HIS A 55 -3.41 5.98 -4.85
C HIS A 55 -3.42 6.98 -6.00
N ASP A 56 -4.58 7.16 -6.63
CA ASP A 56 -4.70 7.89 -7.88
C ASP A 56 -5.84 8.91 -7.86
N GLY A 57 -5.65 10.04 -8.55
CA GLY A 57 -6.68 11.08 -8.68
C GLY A 57 -7.13 11.75 -7.39
N VAL A 58 -6.34 11.68 -6.31
CA VAL A 58 -6.68 12.26 -5.00
C VAL A 58 -5.54 13.05 -4.37
N VAL A 59 -5.89 13.94 -3.44
CA VAL A 59 -4.93 14.52 -2.50
C VAL A 59 -4.71 13.49 -1.39
N ARG A 60 -3.58 12.76 -1.44
CA ARG A 60 -3.28 11.67 -0.49
C ARG A 60 -3.38 12.12 0.96
N ASP A 61 -2.75 13.24 1.33
CA ASP A 61 -2.78 13.76 2.71
C ASP A 61 -4.19 14.10 3.23
N ALA A 62 -5.17 14.29 2.32
CA ALA A 62 -6.57 14.55 2.65
C ALA A 62 -7.48 13.32 2.46
N THR A 63 -6.94 12.21 1.96
CA THR A 63 -7.69 10.99 1.64
C THR A 63 -7.20 9.86 2.52
N MET A 64 -8.09 9.32 3.35
CA MET A 64 -7.80 8.19 4.23
C MET A 64 -7.33 6.96 3.44
N SER A 65 -6.58 6.07 4.07
CA SER A 65 -6.24 4.77 3.49
C SER A 65 -7.49 3.94 3.18
N THR A 66 -7.39 2.98 2.26
CA THR A 66 -8.48 2.08 1.88
C THR A 66 -9.10 1.38 3.09
N ALA A 67 -8.30 0.87 4.04
CA ALA A 67 -8.84 0.25 5.26
C ALA A 67 -9.65 1.22 6.12
N MET A 68 -9.19 2.46 6.25
CA MET A 68 -9.89 3.48 7.02
C MET A 68 -11.18 3.92 6.31
N GLN A 69 -11.17 4.04 4.99
CA GLN A 69 -12.38 4.29 4.19
C GLN A 69 -13.42 3.18 4.39
N VAL A 70 -13.00 1.91 4.36
CA VAL A 70 -13.86 0.75 4.63
C VAL A 70 -14.40 0.78 6.05
N TYR A 71 -13.57 1.09 7.05
CA TYR A 71 -14.02 1.22 8.44
C TYR A 71 -15.10 2.29 8.58
N VAL A 72 -14.93 3.45 7.97
CA VAL A 72 -15.94 4.51 7.94
C VAL A 72 -17.20 4.07 7.18
N ALA A 73 -17.06 3.32 6.08
CA ALA A 73 -18.21 2.80 5.35
C ALA A 73 -19.02 1.78 6.17
N LEU A 74 -18.38 0.94 6.98
CA LEU A 74 -19.05 0.07 7.96
C LEU A 74 -19.81 0.87 9.00
N LYS A 75 -19.22 1.97 9.52
CA LYS A 75 -19.92 2.92 10.39
C LYS A 75 -21.10 3.60 9.70
N GLY A 76 -20.98 3.85 8.40
CA GLY A 76 -22.02 4.41 7.55
C GLY A 76 -23.09 3.43 7.09
N GLY A 77 -23.01 2.14 7.47
CA GLY A 77 -24.03 1.15 7.13
C GLY A 77 -23.89 0.49 5.75
N ILE A 78 -22.67 0.40 5.18
CA ILE A 78 -22.44 -0.24 3.88
C ILE A 78 -23.03 -1.66 3.78
N THR A 79 -23.03 -2.42 4.87
CA THR A 79 -23.60 -3.78 4.93
C THR A 79 -25.12 -3.80 4.85
N GLN A 80 -25.80 -2.76 5.33
CA GLN A 80 -27.24 -2.60 5.14
C GLN A 80 -27.58 -2.45 3.66
N ALA A 81 -26.71 -1.79 2.88
CA ALA A 81 -26.88 -1.71 1.44
C ALA A 81 -26.78 -3.10 0.80
N PHE A 82 -25.79 -3.92 1.20
CA PHE A 82 -25.61 -5.27 0.67
C PHE A 82 -26.77 -6.22 1.01
N GLY A 83 -27.40 -6.08 2.18
CA GLY A 83 -28.44 -6.99 2.63
C GLY A 83 -27.89 -8.39 2.88
N ASN A 84 -28.59 -9.43 2.42
CA ASN A 84 -28.18 -10.83 2.53
C ASN A 84 -27.59 -11.39 1.22
N GLU A 85 -27.27 -10.52 0.27
CA GLU A 85 -26.75 -10.93 -1.04
C GLU A 85 -25.24 -11.17 -1.00
N THR A 86 -24.75 -12.00 -1.93
CA THR A 86 -23.31 -12.19 -2.12
C THR A 86 -22.61 -10.87 -2.43
N VAL A 87 -21.49 -10.62 -1.76
CA VAL A 87 -20.62 -9.45 -1.95
C VAL A 87 -19.28 -9.90 -2.51
N HIS A 88 -18.84 -9.26 -3.59
CA HIS A 88 -17.59 -9.58 -4.28
C HIS A 88 -16.51 -8.56 -3.92
N LEU A 89 -15.43 -9.00 -3.28
CA LEU A 89 -14.27 -8.17 -2.94
C LEU A 89 -13.17 -8.39 -3.99
N TRP A 90 -12.69 -7.31 -4.60
CA TRP A 90 -11.70 -7.37 -5.69
C TRP A 90 -10.42 -6.65 -5.24
N ILE A 91 -9.32 -7.39 -5.20
CA ILE A 91 -8.01 -6.91 -4.75
C ILE A 91 -6.92 -7.32 -5.74
N ASN A 92 -5.86 -6.51 -5.85
CA ASN A 92 -4.72 -6.81 -6.73
C ASN A 92 -3.38 -7.01 -6.00
N ASP A 93 -3.36 -6.72 -4.70
CA ASP A 93 -2.25 -6.91 -3.77
C ASP A 93 -2.85 -7.32 -2.40
N THR A 94 -2.00 -7.69 -1.45
CA THR A 94 -2.41 -8.10 -0.10
C THR A 94 -1.55 -7.44 0.95
N ASP A 95 -1.23 -6.17 0.71
CA ASP A 95 -0.50 -5.33 1.63
C ASP A 95 -1.25 -5.09 2.94
N GLN A 96 -0.65 -4.28 3.81
CA GLN A 96 -1.19 -3.99 5.12
C GLN A 96 -2.59 -3.38 5.03
N ASP A 97 -2.78 -2.41 4.14
CA ASP A 97 -4.03 -1.67 4.04
C ASP A 97 -5.15 -2.50 3.41
N THR A 98 -4.85 -3.16 2.30
CA THR A 98 -5.79 -4.09 1.65
C THR A 98 -6.23 -5.21 2.60
N SER A 99 -5.28 -5.84 3.30
CA SER A 99 -5.57 -6.95 4.21
C SER A 99 -6.45 -6.51 5.38
N HIS A 100 -6.23 -5.31 5.91
CA HIS A 100 -7.03 -4.73 6.98
C HIS A 100 -8.44 -4.37 6.50
N ALA A 101 -8.57 -3.80 5.28
CA ALA A 101 -9.85 -3.51 4.63
C ALA A 101 -10.70 -4.78 4.45
N VAL A 102 -10.11 -5.84 3.89
CA VAL A 102 -10.78 -7.14 3.73
C VAL A 102 -11.21 -7.70 5.09
N TRP A 103 -10.33 -7.66 6.09
CA TRP A 103 -10.65 -8.14 7.44
C TRP A 103 -11.84 -7.42 8.06
N PHE A 104 -11.91 -6.09 7.95
CA PHE A 104 -13.04 -5.31 8.45
C PHE A 104 -14.36 -5.73 7.79
N LEU A 105 -14.38 -5.95 6.47
CA LEU A 105 -15.59 -6.40 5.77
C LEU A 105 -16.02 -7.80 6.22
N LEU A 106 -15.06 -8.72 6.40
CA LEU A 106 -15.35 -10.07 6.90
C LEU A 106 -15.83 -10.08 8.35
N ARG A 107 -15.34 -9.13 9.18
CA ARG A 107 -15.70 -8.95 10.58
C ARG A 107 -16.71 -7.84 10.82
N ASN A 108 -17.51 -7.49 9.81
CA ASN A 108 -18.41 -6.33 9.84
C ASN A 108 -19.24 -6.22 11.14
N ALA A 109 -19.78 -7.33 11.62
CA ALA A 109 -20.62 -7.39 12.82
C ALA A 109 -19.93 -6.91 14.11
N ASP A 110 -18.60 -6.91 14.15
CA ASP A 110 -17.78 -6.43 15.27
C ASP A 110 -17.55 -4.90 15.21
N PHE A 111 -17.83 -4.27 14.07
CA PHE A 111 -17.50 -2.86 13.79
C PHE A 111 -18.68 -2.00 13.34
N GLU A 112 -19.84 -2.59 13.05
CA GLU A 112 -21.06 -1.87 12.67
C GLU A 112 -21.68 -1.06 13.81
N GLY A 113 -22.45 -0.03 13.42
CA GLY A 113 -23.15 0.85 14.35
C GLY A 113 -22.20 1.46 15.39
N THR A 114 -22.56 1.32 16.67
CA THR A 114 -21.76 1.86 17.78
C THR A 114 -20.60 0.96 18.23
N LYS A 115 -20.47 -0.26 17.70
CA LYS A 115 -19.44 -1.22 18.15
C LYS A 115 -18.06 -0.81 17.68
N SER A 116 -17.08 -0.75 18.57
CA SER A 116 -15.70 -0.47 18.20
C SER A 116 -14.76 -1.12 19.19
N VAL A 117 -13.58 -1.52 18.72
CA VAL A 117 -12.57 -2.15 19.55
C VAL A 117 -11.37 -1.20 19.66
N PRO A 118 -11.12 -0.55 20.81
CA PRO A 118 -10.17 0.56 20.89
C PRO A 118 -8.73 0.26 20.47
N HIS A 119 -8.22 -0.96 20.72
CA HIS A 119 -6.88 -1.33 20.25
C HIS A 119 -6.81 -1.55 18.74
N VAL A 120 -7.90 -2.04 18.12
CA VAL A 120 -8.04 -2.14 16.66
C VAL A 120 -8.10 -0.75 16.03
N SER A 121 -8.86 0.19 16.59
CA SER A 121 -8.90 1.57 16.10
C SER A 121 -7.52 2.25 16.16
N ARG A 122 -6.73 2.00 17.21
CA ARG A 122 -5.35 2.51 17.31
C ARG A 122 -4.41 1.88 16.29
N HIS A 123 -4.56 0.58 16.02
CA HIS A 123 -3.80 -0.12 15.00
C HIS A 123 -4.12 0.42 13.59
N LEU A 124 -5.40 0.57 13.27
CA LEU A 124 -5.88 1.19 12.03
C LEU A 124 -5.37 2.62 11.86
N ALA A 125 -5.38 3.44 12.91
CA ALA A 125 -4.88 4.81 12.83
C ALA A 125 -3.37 4.92 12.56
N ILE A 126 -2.59 3.88 12.85
CA ILE A 126 -1.17 3.83 12.47
C ILE A 126 -1.01 3.38 11.02
N ASN A 127 -1.73 2.33 10.64
CA ASN A 127 -1.77 1.86 9.26
C ASN A 127 -2.19 2.98 8.29
N ASP A 128 -3.25 3.72 8.60
CA ASP A 128 -3.73 4.86 7.81
C ASP A 128 -2.63 5.91 7.57
N LYS A 129 -1.94 6.34 8.63
CA LYS A 129 -0.83 7.31 8.52
C LYS A 129 0.33 6.76 7.71
N LEU A 130 0.71 5.51 7.94
CA LEU A 130 1.80 4.86 7.22
C LEU A 130 1.47 4.78 5.73
N ASP A 131 0.27 4.35 5.39
CA ASP A 131 -0.09 4.07 4.02
C ASP A 131 -0.32 5.35 3.22
N VAL A 132 -1.06 6.32 3.76
CA VAL A 132 -1.26 7.65 3.14
C VAL A 132 0.07 8.30 2.77
N THR A 133 1.08 8.17 3.64
CA THR A 133 2.43 8.74 3.43
C THR A 133 3.41 7.81 2.72
N GLY A 134 3.00 6.62 2.27
CA GLY A 134 3.89 5.66 1.61
C GLY A 134 5.04 5.15 2.49
N GLY A 135 4.80 5.07 3.80
CA GLY A 135 5.78 4.70 4.83
C GLY A 135 6.61 5.88 5.34
N SER A 136 6.22 7.12 5.04
CA SER A 136 7.01 8.32 5.37
C SER A 136 6.59 9.02 6.66
N TRP A 137 5.64 8.46 7.41
CA TRP A 137 5.13 9.04 8.64
C TRP A 137 6.17 8.98 9.78
N PRO A 138 6.64 10.12 10.32
CA PRO A 138 7.62 10.13 11.40
C PRO A 138 6.97 9.69 12.71
N MET A 139 7.55 8.69 13.38
CA MET A 139 7.04 8.20 14.66
C MET A 139 8.10 7.47 15.50
N LYS A 140 7.80 7.25 16.78
CA LYS A 140 8.64 6.40 17.61
C LYS A 140 8.35 4.92 17.33
N LEU A 141 9.37 4.20 16.88
CA LEU A 141 9.26 2.78 16.50
C LEU A 141 9.25 1.82 17.69
N ASP A 142 9.74 2.26 18.85
CA ASP A 142 9.77 1.49 20.11
C ASP A 142 8.38 1.31 20.76
N ARG A 143 7.34 1.87 20.15
CA ARG A 143 5.96 1.75 20.64
C ARG A 143 5.45 0.35 20.39
N ARG A 144 4.88 -0.26 21.45
CA ARG A 144 4.20 -1.56 21.39
C ARG A 144 3.29 -1.73 20.17
N ILE A 145 2.45 -0.75 19.89
CA ILE A 145 1.51 -0.81 18.76
C ILE A 145 2.20 -0.87 17.38
N VAL A 146 3.41 -0.31 17.25
CA VAL A 146 4.21 -0.43 16.01
C VAL A 146 4.74 -1.86 15.88
N ARG A 147 5.26 -2.45 16.97
CA ARG A 147 5.70 -3.86 16.97
C ARG A 147 4.58 -4.84 16.71
N GLN A 148 3.39 -4.55 17.21
CA GLN A 148 2.17 -5.33 16.90
C GLN A 148 1.82 -5.21 15.41
N HIS A 149 1.92 -4.01 14.83
CA HIS A 149 1.72 -3.82 13.39
C HIS A 149 2.73 -4.59 12.54
N VAL A 150 4.02 -4.55 12.91
CA VAL A 150 5.05 -5.36 12.26
C VAL A 150 4.71 -6.84 12.36
N TRP A 151 4.34 -7.33 13.55
CA TRP A 151 3.95 -8.73 13.72
C TRP A 151 2.74 -9.11 12.85
N VAL A 152 1.68 -8.31 12.84
CA VAL A 152 0.47 -8.60 12.06
C VAL A 152 0.81 -8.81 10.58
N PHE A 153 1.70 -7.99 10.02
CA PHE A 153 1.95 -7.93 8.58
C PHE A 153 3.32 -8.45 8.13
N GLU A 154 4.09 -9.07 9.01
CA GLU A 154 5.45 -9.54 8.74
C GLU A 154 5.54 -10.47 7.51
N ARG A 155 4.49 -11.27 7.25
CA ARG A 155 4.42 -12.13 6.06
C ARG A 155 4.45 -11.31 4.77
N TYR A 156 3.66 -10.24 4.70
CA TYR A 156 3.67 -9.34 3.55
C TYR A 156 5.01 -8.59 3.45
N THR A 157 5.50 -8.02 4.56
CA THR A 157 6.79 -7.33 4.59
C THR A 157 7.91 -8.25 4.07
N THR A 158 7.90 -9.52 4.45
CA THR A 158 8.89 -10.52 3.99
C THR A 158 8.80 -10.76 2.48
N LEU A 159 7.59 -10.93 1.94
CA LEU A 159 7.39 -11.07 0.49
C LEU A 159 7.90 -9.83 -0.27
N ARG A 160 7.66 -8.64 0.27
CA ARG A 160 8.08 -7.37 -0.32
C ARG A 160 9.60 -7.23 -0.35
N LYS A 161 10.28 -7.34 0.80
CA LYS A 161 11.73 -7.09 0.89
C LYS A 161 12.59 -8.15 0.20
N THR A 162 12.07 -9.37 0.04
CA THR A 162 12.74 -10.43 -0.75
C THR A 162 12.57 -10.26 -2.26
N GLY A 163 11.72 -9.34 -2.71
CA GLY A 163 11.35 -9.18 -4.13
C GLY A 163 10.38 -10.24 -4.65
N ALA A 164 10.01 -11.23 -3.81
CA ALA A 164 9.07 -12.30 -4.19
C ALA A 164 7.68 -11.75 -4.54
N LEU A 165 7.26 -10.64 -3.91
CA LEU A 165 5.99 -9.98 -4.20
C LEU A 165 5.82 -9.60 -5.67
N ALA A 166 6.90 -9.18 -6.34
CA ALA A 166 6.87 -8.75 -7.74
C ALA A 166 6.37 -9.84 -8.69
N VAL A 167 6.63 -11.11 -8.35
CA VAL A 167 6.27 -12.28 -9.15
C VAL A 167 5.25 -13.18 -8.46
N ALA A 168 4.68 -12.75 -7.33
CA ALA A 168 3.77 -13.56 -6.53
C ALA A 168 2.54 -13.99 -7.33
N THR A 169 2.20 -15.28 -7.26
CA THR A 169 0.98 -15.83 -7.88
C THR A 169 -0.27 -15.47 -7.08
N GLU A 170 -1.45 -15.69 -7.66
CA GLU A 170 -2.73 -15.57 -6.93
C GLU A 170 -2.69 -16.37 -5.63
N ALA A 171 -2.29 -17.65 -5.70
CA ALA A 171 -2.22 -18.53 -4.53
C ALA A 171 -1.26 -18.02 -3.43
N GLN A 172 -0.13 -17.39 -3.81
CA GLN A 172 0.80 -16.81 -2.83
C GLN A 172 0.23 -15.57 -2.15
N LEU A 173 -0.49 -14.73 -2.89
CA LEU A 173 -1.19 -13.59 -2.31
C LEU A 173 -2.35 -14.04 -1.41
N GLU A 174 -3.08 -15.08 -1.80
CA GLU A 174 -4.13 -15.69 -0.97
C GLU A 174 -3.59 -16.24 0.35
N ASP A 175 -2.47 -17.00 0.33
CA ASP A 175 -1.79 -17.48 1.55
C ASP A 175 -1.36 -16.31 2.45
N ASN A 176 -0.81 -15.24 1.86
CA ASN A 176 -0.44 -14.03 2.59
C ASN A 176 -1.65 -13.34 3.23
N LEU A 177 -2.74 -13.16 2.48
CA LEU A 177 -3.97 -12.58 2.99
C LEU A 177 -4.49 -13.39 4.16
N GLU A 178 -4.62 -14.71 4.03
CA GLU A 178 -5.10 -15.56 5.11
C GLU A 178 -4.21 -15.48 6.36
N ALA A 179 -2.89 -15.42 6.20
CA ALA A 179 -1.96 -15.24 7.31
C ALA A 179 -2.21 -13.91 8.05
N ASN A 180 -2.35 -12.81 7.31
CA ASN A 180 -2.66 -11.49 7.87
C ASN A 180 -4.01 -11.48 8.57
N LEU A 181 -5.06 -12.05 7.95
CA LEU A 181 -6.40 -12.15 8.54
C LEU A 181 -6.37 -12.92 9.88
N ARG A 182 -5.65 -14.04 9.95
CA ARG A 182 -5.48 -14.82 11.20
C ARG A 182 -4.78 -13.99 12.28
N ARG A 183 -3.73 -13.24 11.94
CA ARG A 183 -3.03 -12.37 12.90
C ARG A 183 -3.89 -11.19 13.36
N LEU A 184 -4.72 -10.63 12.48
CA LEU A 184 -5.70 -9.62 12.84
C LEU A 184 -6.77 -10.16 13.80
N ASP A 185 -7.23 -11.41 13.62
CA ASP A 185 -8.14 -12.08 14.57
C ASP A 185 -7.48 -12.27 15.95
N LEU A 186 -6.23 -12.73 15.99
CA LEU A 186 -5.47 -12.84 17.25
C LEU A 186 -5.29 -11.46 17.90
N PHE A 187 -4.96 -10.43 17.13
CA PHE A 187 -4.83 -9.07 17.61
C PHE A 187 -6.15 -8.54 18.19
N LEU A 188 -7.28 -8.75 17.52
CA LEU A 188 -8.62 -8.43 18.00
C LEU A 188 -8.89 -9.07 19.37
N MET A 189 -8.52 -10.34 19.55
CA MET A 189 -8.69 -11.10 20.79
C MET A 189 -7.67 -10.75 21.90
N ASN A 190 -6.79 -9.75 21.69
CA ASN A 190 -5.63 -9.46 22.56
C ASN A 190 -4.67 -10.65 22.74
N GLN A 191 -4.61 -11.53 21.75
CA GLN A 191 -3.70 -12.67 21.64
C GLN A 191 -2.59 -12.44 20.60
N GLY A 192 -2.49 -11.23 20.06
CA GLY A 192 -1.43 -10.85 19.13
C GLY A 192 -0.08 -10.67 19.83
N GLU A 193 1.00 -10.95 19.09
CA GLU A 193 2.36 -10.81 19.58
C GLU A 193 2.99 -9.49 19.09
N GLU A 194 4.31 -9.37 19.28
CA GLU A 194 5.12 -8.21 18.90
C GLU A 194 6.35 -8.69 18.15
N SER A 195 6.69 -8.02 17.05
CA SER A 195 7.93 -8.24 16.30
C SER A 195 8.72 -6.93 16.27
N GLU A 196 10.03 -7.02 16.44
CA GLU A 196 10.90 -5.85 16.31
C GLU A 196 10.93 -5.37 14.85
N PRO A 197 10.85 -4.05 14.58
CA PRO A 197 10.99 -3.53 13.24
C PRO A 197 12.39 -3.81 12.70
N ASP A 198 12.48 -4.34 11.47
CA ASP A 198 13.75 -4.54 10.79
C ASP A 198 14.23 -3.20 10.20
N ILE A 199 15.06 -2.47 10.95
CA ILE A 199 15.47 -1.11 10.58
C ILE A 199 16.74 -1.05 9.71
N ARG A 200 17.23 -2.20 9.24
CA ARG A 200 18.51 -2.26 8.50
C ARG A 200 18.38 -1.55 7.16
N SER A 201 19.36 -0.69 6.85
CA SER A 201 19.48 -0.02 5.57
C SER A 201 20.92 0.34 5.27
N ASP A 202 21.32 0.29 4.01
CA ASP A 202 22.60 0.84 3.55
C ASP A 202 22.38 2.22 2.94
N ILE A 203 23.10 3.23 3.41
CA ILE A 203 23.01 4.59 2.85
C ILE A 203 23.88 4.66 1.60
N LEU A 204 23.25 4.77 0.44
CA LEU A 204 23.89 4.82 -0.87
C LEU A 204 24.29 6.25 -1.26
N TYR A 205 23.54 7.23 -0.79
CA TYR A 205 23.83 8.65 -0.97
C TYR A 205 23.13 9.49 0.10
N ARG A 206 23.82 10.54 0.58
CA ARG A 206 23.26 11.53 1.49
C ARG A 206 23.47 12.92 0.91
N GLY A 207 22.38 13.52 0.44
CA GLY A 207 22.36 14.88 -0.06
C GLY A 207 21.60 15.83 0.85
N PRO A 208 21.67 17.15 0.58
CA PRO A 208 20.93 18.15 1.36
C PRO A 208 19.42 18.11 1.11
N ARG A 209 18.96 17.55 -0.02
CA ARG A 209 17.54 17.54 -0.42
C ARG A 209 16.88 16.16 -0.37
N PHE A 210 17.67 15.09 -0.41
CA PHE A 210 17.15 13.72 -0.39
C PHE A 210 18.22 12.75 0.11
N LEU A 211 17.75 11.59 0.56
CA LEU A 211 18.58 10.46 0.91
C LEU A 211 18.31 9.30 -0.04
N MET A 212 19.33 8.48 -0.27
CA MET A 212 19.21 7.29 -1.07
C MET A 212 19.67 6.09 -0.25
N ALA A 213 18.84 5.07 -0.13
CA ALA A 213 19.15 3.88 0.66
C ALA A 213 18.76 2.57 -0.04
N ASP A 214 19.44 1.49 0.34
CA ASP A 214 18.97 0.13 0.18
C ASP A 214 18.14 -0.26 1.42
N GLU A 215 16.83 -0.45 1.27
CA GLU A 215 15.88 -0.77 2.33
C GLU A 215 15.92 -2.27 2.67
N ILE A 216 17.06 -2.77 3.16
CA ILE A 216 17.28 -4.19 3.50
C ILE A 216 16.16 -4.72 4.42
N GLY A 217 15.75 -3.91 5.40
CA GLY A 217 14.70 -4.26 6.34
C GLY A 217 13.27 -4.21 5.78
N GLY A 218 13.08 -3.62 4.60
CA GLY A 218 11.77 -3.37 3.99
C GLY A 218 11.17 -2.03 4.43
N SER A 219 9.84 -1.98 4.54
CA SER A 219 9.09 -0.77 4.91
C SER A 219 9.55 -0.19 6.26
N GLU A 220 9.94 -1.04 7.20
CA GLU A 220 10.37 -0.68 8.55
C GLU A 220 11.69 0.13 8.53
N ALA A 221 12.59 -0.19 7.59
CA ALA A 221 13.80 0.60 7.35
C ALA A 221 13.45 2.02 6.88
N ARG A 222 12.44 2.16 6.01
CA ARG A 222 11.92 3.47 5.61
C ARG A 222 11.35 4.25 6.78
N TRP A 223 10.55 3.61 7.63
CA TRP A 223 9.97 4.26 8.82
C TRP A 223 11.09 4.80 9.73
N HIS A 224 12.17 4.02 9.88
CA HIS A 224 13.33 4.42 10.66
C HIS A 224 14.02 5.65 10.06
N LEU A 225 14.27 5.67 8.75
CA LEU A 225 14.93 6.79 8.08
C LEU A 225 14.11 8.09 8.20
N PHE A 226 12.79 8.05 8.00
CA PHE A 226 11.91 9.21 8.19
C PHE A 226 11.83 9.68 9.64
N SER A 227 11.84 8.74 10.59
CA SER A 227 11.87 9.06 12.02
C SER A 227 13.19 9.69 12.46
N ASN A 228 14.24 9.60 11.64
CA ASN A 228 15.54 10.24 11.83
C ASN A 228 15.77 11.44 10.89
N GLY A 229 14.70 12.07 10.41
CA GLY A 229 14.78 13.37 9.72
C GLY A 229 14.99 13.30 8.21
N MET A 230 14.74 12.16 7.57
CA MET A 230 14.62 12.11 6.10
C MET A 230 13.32 12.80 5.67
N ASP A 231 13.37 13.64 4.64
CA ASP A 231 12.18 14.33 4.09
C ASP A 231 11.84 13.89 2.65
N ALA A 232 12.84 13.44 1.89
CA ALA A 232 12.67 12.90 0.54
C ALA A 232 13.70 11.80 0.26
N PHE A 233 13.35 10.89 -0.64
CA PHE A 233 14.11 9.67 -0.84
C PHE A 233 14.08 9.11 -2.26
N VAL A 234 15.08 8.28 -2.53
CA VAL A 234 15.18 7.37 -3.68
C VAL A 234 15.72 6.05 -3.15
N ASN A 235 14.88 5.05 -2.97
CA ASN A 235 15.27 3.83 -2.25
C ASN A 235 15.13 2.58 -3.11
N VAL A 236 16.11 1.69 -3.01
CA VAL A 236 16.00 0.31 -3.49
C VAL A 236 15.16 -0.44 -2.46
N VAL A 237 14.01 -0.96 -2.89
CA VAL A 237 13.05 -1.68 -2.03
C VAL A 237 13.30 -3.18 -2.09
N ALA A 238 13.69 -3.67 -3.26
CA ALA A 238 13.98 -5.07 -3.48
C ALA A 238 14.82 -5.28 -4.75
N ARG A 239 15.40 -6.47 -4.86
CA ARG A 239 16.10 -6.96 -6.05
C ARG A 239 15.31 -8.13 -6.61
N ARG A 240 14.99 -8.06 -7.90
CA ARG A 240 14.22 -9.10 -8.58
C ARG A 240 15.14 -10.27 -8.98
N PRO A 241 14.59 -11.49 -9.15
CA PRO A 241 15.35 -12.63 -9.64
C PRO A 241 15.98 -12.42 -11.02
N ASP A 242 15.39 -11.55 -11.85
CA ASP A 242 15.89 -11.17 -13.18
C ASP A 242 17.03 -10.12 -13.13
N GLY A 243 17.49 -9.74 -11.94
CA GLY A 243 18.56 -8.77 -11.74
C GLY A 243 18.12 -7.30 -11.78
N ARG A 244 16.85 -7.02 -12.11
CA ARG A 244 16.31 -5.66 -12.08
C ARG A 244 16.01 -5.20 -10.66
N LEU A 245 15.97 -3.89 -10.47
CA LEU A 245 15.66 -3.29 -9.16
C LEU A 245 14.18 -2.93 -9.06
N VAL A 246 13.64 -3.02 -7.85
CA VAL A 246 12.40 -2.34 -7.47
C VAL A 246 12.81 -1.11 -6.69
N CYS A 247 12.57 0.06 -7.26
CA CYS A 247 12.92 1.33 -6.66
C CYS A 247 11.66 2.12 -6.31
N SER A 248 11.73 2.90 -5.24
CA SER A 248 10.69 3.85 -4.86
C SER A 248 11.29 5.24 -4.70
N ILE A 249 10.51 6.24 -5.08
CA ILE A 249 10.90 7.65 -5.01
C ILE A 249 9.75 8.38 -4.35
N GLY A 250 10.07 9.28 -3.44
CA GLY A 250 9.02 10.04 -2.80
C GLY A 250 9.53 11.11 -1.85
N ARG A 251 8.54 11.73 -1.22
CA ARG A 251 8.68 12.79 -0.23
C ARG A 251 7.67 12.58 0.88
N ARG A 252 7.95 13.14 2.06
CA ARG A 252 7.11 12.97 3.24
C ARG A 252 5.68 13.48 3.04
N SER A 253 5.53 14.58 2.31
CA SER A 253 4.25 15.26 2.06
C SER A 253 4.42 16.27 0.92
N SER A 254 3.31 16.86 0.46
CA SER A 254 3.33 17.87 -0.60
C SER A 254 4.08 19.15 -0.19
N TYR A 255 4.30 19.36 1.11
CA TYR A 255 5.05 20.48 1.68
C TYR A 255 6.57 20.36 1.51
N ILE A 256 7.08 19.19 1.17
CA ILE A 256 8.51 18.99 0.89
C ILE A 256 8.78 19.29 -0.59
N PRO A 257 9.66 20.24 -0.94
CA PRO A 257 9.92 20.64 -2.32
C PRO A 257 10.86 19.64 -3.01
N PHE A 258 10.34 18.46 -3.34
CA PHE A 258 11.03 17.41 -4.08
C PHE A 258 10.23 17.04 -5.34
N PRO A 259 10.84 17.12 -6.55
CA PRO A 259 10.11 17.10 -7.82
C PRO A 259 9.75 15.67 -8.28
N VAL A 260 9.00 14.93 -7.46
CA VAL A 260 8.63 13.51 -7.69
C VAL A 260 8.11 13.27 -9.11
N MET A 261 7.13 14.07 -9.55
CA MET A 261 6.53 13.91 -10.88
C MET A 261 7.54 14.12 -12.00
N GLY A 262 8.39 15.15 -11.90
CA GLY A 262 9.41 15.41 -12.92
C GLY A 262 10.49 14.31 -12.96
N LEU A 263 10.78 13.69 -11.82
CA LEU A 263 11.73 12.57 -11.77
C LEU A 263 11.19 11.33 -12.49
N TYR A 264 9.87 11.07 -12.44
CA TYR A 264 9.30 9.98 -13.24
C TYR A 264 9.52 10.19 -14.73
N ASP A 265 9.34 11.42 -15.23
CA ASP A 265 9.57 11.74 -16.64
C ASP A 265 11.03 11.49 -17.01
N ASP A 266 11.96 12.08 -16.25
CA ASP A 266 13.40 11.95 -16.53
C ASP A 266 13.89 10.48 -16.49
N LEU A 267 13.36 9.67 -15.56
CA LEU A 267 13.71 8.25 -15.43
C LEU A 267 13.08 7.39 -16.53
N ASN A 268 11.83 7.68 -16.91
CA ASN A 268 11.18 7.01 -18.03
C ASN A 268 11.90 7.31 -19.35
N ASP A 269 12.29 8.56 -19.59
CA ASP A 269 13.06 8.94 -20.78
C ASP A 269 14.39 8.19 -20.84
N ALA A 270 15.07 8.03 -19.70
CA ALA A 270 16.33 7.28 -19.62
C ALA A 270 16.16 5.77 -19.88
N GLU A 271 14.99 5.20 -19.61
CA GLU A 271 14.67 3.79 -19.89
C GLU A 271 13.95 3.58 -21.24
N GLY A 272 13.57 4.65 -21.94
CA GLY A 272 12.73 4.55 -23.14
C GLY A 272 11.31 4.06 -22.85
N LEU A 273 10.78 4.41 -21.67
CA LEU A 273 9.45 4.01 -21.19
C LEU A 273 8.50 5.21 -21.08
N THR A 274 7.24 4.95 -20.76
CA THR A 274 6.22 5.97 -20.47
C THR A 274 5.74 5.85 -19.03
N ARG A 275 5.01 6.85 -18.51
CA ARG A 275 4.37 6.74 -17.19
C ARG A 275 3.39 5.57 -17.06
N GLU A 276 2.86 5.08 -18.17
CA GLU A 276 1.95 3.91 -18.18
C GLU A 276 2.71 2.58 -18.05
N THR A 277 3.98 2.54 -18.47
CA THR A 277 4.74 1.29 -18.62
C THR A 277 5.96 1.20 -17.69
N GLY A 278 6.51 2.34 -17.27
CA GLY A 278 7.71 2.51 -16.47
C GLY A 278 7.44 3.06 -15.06
N TRP A 279 8.14 4.13 -14.72
CA TRP A 279 8.03 4.82 -13.43
C TRP A 279 6.74 5.61 -13.33
N GLY A 280 6.07 5.50 -12.18
CA GLY A 280 4.81 6.19 -11.93
C GLY A 280 4.38 6.12 -10.47
N GLY A 281 3.20 6.67 -10.21
CA GLY A 281 2.62 6.80 -8.89
C GLY A 281 2.06 8.21 -8.67
N SER A 282 1.86 8.56 -7.41
CA SER A 282 1.38 9.87 -6.99
C SER A 282 2.48 10.93 -7.00
N ASP A 283 2.10 12.18 -6.69
CA ASP A 283 3.03 13.29 -6.47
C ASP A 283 3.75 13.24 -5.11
N ILE A 284 3.37 12.31 -4.23
CA ILE A 284 4.00 12.05 -2.93
C ILE A 284 5.02 10.91 -3.04
N VAL A 285 4.58 9.79 -3.60
CA VAL A 285 5.35 8.55 -3.67
C VAL A 285 4.94 7.72 -4.87
N GLY A 286 5.92 7.00 -5.40
CA GLY A 286 5.76 6.03 -6.47
C GLY A 286 7.06 5.26 -6.65
N GLY A 287 7.26 4.70 -7.83
CA GLY A 287 8.42 3.86 -8.07
C GLY A 287 8.50 3.32 -9.49
N SER A 288 9.48 2.44 -9.68
CA SER A 288 9.66 1.71 -10.92
C SER A 288 8.45 0.80 -11.20
N SER A 289 8.22 0.49 -12.47
CA SER A 289 7.14 -0.41 -12.92
C SER A 289 7.03 -1.69 -12.08
N ARG A 290 5.82 -2.01 -11.60
CA ARG A 290 5.58 -3.28 -10.88
C ARG A 290 5.85 -4.50 -11.78
N LEU A 291 5.58 -4.38 -13.08
CA LEU A 291 5.79 -5.45 -14.05
C LEU A 291 7.26 -5.57 -14.46
N LEU A 292 7.90 -4.44 -14.76
CA LEU A 292 9.22 -4.43 -15.38
C LEU A 292 10.37 -4.21 -14.40
N GLY A 293 10.16 -3.54 -13.26
CA GLY A 293 11.26 -2.98 -12.47
C GLY A 293 12.07 -1.94 -13.26
N THR A 294 13.19 -1.49 -12.71
CA THR A 294 14.16 -0.64 -13.43
C THR A 294 15.42 -1.43 -13.79
N GLY A 295 15.89 -1.22 -15.02
CA GLY A 295 17.21 -1.67 -15.48
C GLY A 295 18.32 -0.65 -15.23
N LEU A 296 17.98 0.58 -14.86
CA LEU A 296 18.98 1.61 -14.57
C LEU A 296 19.87 1.23 -13.38
N PRO A 297 21.20 1.33 -13.51
CA PRO A 297 22.10 1.25 -12.38
C PRO A 297 21.80 2.34 -11.35
N ILE A 298 22.07 2.03 -10.09
CA ILE A 298 21.75 2.92 -8.97
C ILE A 298 22.47 4.28 -9.06
N ASP A 299 23.71 4.28 -9.56
CA ASP A 299 24.48 5.50 -9.82
C ASP A 299 23.90 6.36 -10.95
N GLU A 300 23.21 5.74 -11.92
CA GLU A 300 22.53 6.45 -13.01
C GLU A 300 21.30 7.18 -12.46
N ILE A 301 20.47 6.48 -11.68
CA ILE A 301 19.30 7.05 -11.01
C ILE A 301 19.74 8.25 -10.16
N ARG A 302 20.81 8.10 -9.37
CA ARG A 302 21.36 9.21 -8.57
C ARG A 302 21.72 10.41 -9.45
N ARG A 303 22.37 10.20 -10.59
CA ARG A 303 22.80 11.28 -11.48
C ARG A 303 21.62 12.02 -12.09
N ILE A 304 20.59 11.29 -12.51
CA ILE A 304 19.34 11.86 -13.04
C ILE A 304 18.68 12.73 -11.96
N VAL A 305 18.55 12.21 -10.75
CA VAL A 305 17.94 12.95 -9.62
C VAL A 305 18.72 14.22 -9.32
N LEU A 306 20.06 14.15 -9.23
CA LEU A 306 20.89 15.33 -8.99
C LEU A 306 20.78 16.38 -10.10
N ARG A 307 20.71 15.95 -11.36
CA ARG A 307 20.53 16.85 -12.51
C ARG A 307 19.20 17.60 -12.41
N ARG A 308 18.10 16.91 -12.11
CA ARG A 308 16.77 17.53 -11.91
C ARG A 308 16.79 18.56 -10.79
N LEU A 309 17.48 18.28 -9.70
CA LEU A 309 17.53 19.16 -8.53
C LEU A 309 18.42 20.40 -8.74
N ALA A 310 19.26 20.40 -9.77
CA ALA A 310 20.15 21.51 -10.14
C ALA A 310 19.54 22.45 -11.21
N ALA A 311 18.48 22.01 -11.90
CA ALA A 311 17.70 22.81 -12.84
C ALA A 311 16.66 23.67 -12.10
#